data_AF-A0A1B6CR26-F1
#
_entry.id   AF-A0A1B6CR26-F1
#
_cell.length_a   1.000
_cell.length_b   1.000
_cell.length_c   1.000
_cell.angle_alpha   90.00
_cell.angle_beta   90.00
_cell.angle_gamma   90.00
#
_symmetry.space_group_name_H-M   'P 1'
#
loop_
_entity.id
_entity.type
_entity.pdbx_description
1 polymer ?
#
loop_
_entity_poly.entity_id
_entity_poly.type
_entity_poly.pdbx_seq_one_letter_code
_entity_poly.pdbx_strand_id
1 'polypeptide(L)'
;MFLTGVYVLSLFTFVVTLPSELRIGGLFESIHGFHGAAFNVTAEIINEDQSFMKDVRLEAQIETVPPYDSFVVAEKVCELVSTGVVGIFGPQSSDTTDHVQSMCDTMEIPHLAYRWDSRQRRGSCLVNLFPYPPVLAKVYADIVGEFQWKTFTLLYADDEGLLRLNELLKLFTMKPYHVTVRQLDEGLDYRETFLKMKKNGEKNIVLDCPAYILYDVLMHAQQVGVMGDDVSYIITTLDFTTIDLEPFRYSGTNITGLRMVDPENESVGKFVEVWNKHVAENGDEELEEITAENISVEQALLHDAVQLFTRSLYYLDNSTEIQSKILSCEKQSNWEHGYSLINYMKMSEITGMTGVIKFDHEGFRSNFMLDLIELTFNGLRKKGSWNSSEGLNLTLAAGEDTPQVEVMSLQNKTFIVMIALTHPYGMLKENKNSLVGNDRFEGLGIDIIHELSLINGFNYTFKVQEDKSSGNPNPKTGKWSGMLGEVLDDRAQLAIADITITREREKDVDFTSPFMNLGISILYKKPQKTPPSLFSFLSPFSPEVWWYVIAAYIGVSLLLFVMAR
;
A
#
# COMPACT_ATOMS: atom_id res chain seq x y z
N MET A 1 57.88 68.98 -38.16
CA MET A 1 58.51 67.72 -38.58
C MET A 1 59.19 67.14 -37.36
N PHE A 2 58.84 66.02 -36.75
CA PHE A 2 57.94 64.91 -37.05
C PHE A 2 57.31 64.46 -35.71
N LEU A 3 56.00 64.24 -35.67
CA LEU A 3 55.33 63.50 -34.60
C LEU A 3 55.42 62.01 -34.94
N THR A 4 56.12 61.23 -34.12
CA THR A 4 56.09 59.76 -34.16
C THR A 4 55.08 59.28 -33.12
N GLY A 5 53.85 59.02 -33.56
CA GLY A 5 52.84 58.30 -32.77
C GLY A 5 53.04 56.80 -32.92
N VAL A 6 53.37 56.11 -31.83
CA VAL A 6 53.36 54.65 -31.76
C VAL A 6 51.98 54.24 -31.23
N TYR A 7 51.16 53.65 -32.10
CA TYR A 7 49.91 53.00 -31.71
C TYR A 7 50.24 51.61 -31.15
N VAL A 8 50.00 51.40 -29.86
CA VAL A 8 49.98 50.07 -29.25
C VAL A 8 48.54 49.54 -29.37
N LEU A 9 48.34 48.61 -30.31
CA LEU A 9 47.10 47.84 -30.43
C LEU A 9 47.14 46.70 -29.40
N SER A 10 46.46 46.90 -28.28
CA SER A 10 46.17 45.84 -27.30
C SER A 10 45.04 44.96 -27.84
N LEU A 11 45.40 43.84 -28.47
CA LEU A 11 44.46 42.73 -28.74
C LEU A 11 44.13 42.03 -27.41
N PHE A 12 42.99 42.38 -26.81
CA PHE A 12 42.34 41.53 -25.81
C PHE A 12 41.69 40.35 -26.55
N THR A 13 42.40 39.23 -26.65
CA THR A 13 41.77 37.94 -26.96
C THR A 13 41.00 37.50 -25.71
N PHE A 14 39.68 37.71 -25.71
CA PHE A 14 38.79 36.96 -24.82
C PHE A 14 38.82 35.51 -25.29
N VAL A 15 39.62 34.67 -24.64
CA VAL A 15 39.49 33.22 -24.76
C VAL A 15 38.28 32.84 -23.92
N VAL A 16 37.14 32.64 -24.58
CA VAL A 16 36.02 31.93 -23.97
C VAL A 16 36.40 30.46 -24.02
N THR A 17 36.97 29.95 -22.93
CA THR A 17 37.18 28.51 -22.75
C THR A 17 35.82 27.86 -22.54
N LEU A 18 35.41 26.95 -23.44
CA LEU A 18 34.26 26.07 -23.20
C LEU A 18 34.56 25.21 -21.97
N PRO A 19 33.60 24.99 -21.07
CA PRO A 19 33.80 24.12 -19.92
C PRO A 19 34.17 22.71 -20.39
N SER A 20 35.08 22.08 -19.67
CA SER A 20 35.47 20.69 -19.93
C SER A 20 34.29 19.75 -19.62
N GLU A 21 34.02 18.80 -20.51
CA GLU A 21 32.93 17.84 -20.34
C GLU A 21 33.43 16.57 -19.65
N LEU A 22 32.73 16.16 -18.60
CA LEU A 22 33.03 14.96 -17.83
C LEU A 22 31.86 13.99 -17.94
N ARG A 23 32.16 12.80 -18.48
CA ARG A 23 31.15 11.79 -18.82
C ARG A 23 30.97 10.79 -17.70
N ILE A 24 29.73 10.51 -17.34
CA ILE A 24 29.35 9.42 -16.43
C ILE A 24 28.42 8.45 -17.15
N GLY A 25 28.63 7.16 -16.94
CA GLY A 25 27.83 6.10 -17.56
C GLY A 25 26.76 5.57 -16.62
N GLY A 26 25.52 5.45 -17.08
CA GLY A 26 24.43 4.79 -16.39
C GLY A 26 24.01 3.53 -17.15
N LEU A 27 23.99 2.38 -16.47
CA LEU A 27 23.51 1.11 -16.98
C LEU A 27 22.19 0.79 -16.29
N PHE A 28 21.07 0.93 -17.02
CA PHE A 28 19.73 0.75 -16.45
C PHE A 28 18.97 -0.37 -17.14
N GLU A 29 18.23 -1.15 -16.36
CA GLU A 29 17.47 -2.26 -16.88
C GLU A 29 16.15 -1.80 -17.50
N SER A 30 15.77 -2.38 -18.63
CA SER A 30 14.60 -1.96 -19.41
C SER A 30 13.24 -2.07 -18.68
N ILE A 31 13.20 -2.72 -17.51
CA ILE A 31 12.00 -2.86 -16.68
C ILE A 31 11.68 -1.55 -15.95
N HIS A 32 12.69 -0.72 -15.66
CA HIS A 32 12.55 0.49 -14.84
C HIS A 32 12.96 1.73 -15.65
N GLY A 33 12.06 2.19 -16.52
CA GLY A 33 12.29 3.34 -17.42
C GLY A 33 12.64 4.64 -16.68
N PHE A 34 12.19 4.78 -15.43
CA PHE A 34 12.43 5.99 -14.63
C PHE A 34 13.90 6.19 -14.20
N HIS A 35 14.73 5.13 -14.14
CA HIS A 35 16.13 5.26 -13.70
C HIS A 35 16.96 6.14 -14.65
N GLY A 36 16.78 5.97 -15.96
CA GLY A 36 17.45 6.79 -16.97
C GLY A 36 17.08 8.26 -16.87
N ALA A 37 15.78 8.54 -16.76
CA ALA A 37 15.29 9.90 -16.56
C ALA A 37 15.83 10.51 -15.25
N ALA A 38 15.87 9.74 -14.16
CA ALA A 38 16.31 10.22 -12.86
C ALA A 38 17.81 10.55 -12.86
N PHE A 39 18.60 9.77 -13.59
CA PHE A 39 20.02 10.02 -13.79
C PHE A 39 20.26 11.32 -14.57
N ASN A 40 19.50 11.56 -15.65
CA ASN A 40 19.62 12.78 -16.43
C ASN A 40 19.18 14.02 -15.64
N VAL A 41 18.01 13.96 -14.98
CA VAL A 41 17.51 15.03 -14.09
C VAL A 41 18.52 15.36 -12.99
N THR A 42 19.15 14.33 -12.39
CA THR A 42 20.19 14.54 -11.39
C THR A 42 21.42 15.27 -11.98
N ALA A 43 21.85 14.89 -13.19
CA ALA A 43 22.95 15.56 -13.86
C ALA A 43 22.62 17.03 -14.19
N GLU A 44 21.37 17.33 -14.57
CA GLU A 44 20.88 18.70 -14.78
C GLU A 44 20.94 19.51 -13.48
N ILE A 45 20.42 18.97 -12.37
CA ILE A 45 20.45 19.62 -11.04
C ILE A 45 21.88 19.96 -10.63
N ILE A 46 22.83 19.04 -10.81
CA ILE A 46 24.24 19.26 -10.46
C ILE A 46 24.90 20.30 -11.36
N ASN A 47 24.55 20.34 -12.64
CA ASN A 47 25.07 21.34 -13.58
C ASN A 47 24.53 22.75 -13.31
N GLU A 48 23.33 22.87 -12.73
CA GLU A 48 22.76 24.15 -12.30
C GLU A 48 23.37 24.67 -10.98
N ASP A 49 23.91 23.78 -10.15
CA ASP A 49 24.55 24.15 -8.89
C ASP A 49 25.90 24.86 -9.13
N GLN A 50 25.91 26.18 -8.91
CA GLN A 50 27.11 27.03 -9.03
C GLN A 50 28.23 26.68 -8.03
N SER A 51 27.95 25.84 -7.04
CA SER A 51 28.94 25.32 -6.10
C SER A 51 29.75 24.15 -6.66
N PHE A 52 29.23 23.49 -7.70
CA PHE A 52 29.92 22.46 -8.45
C PHE A 52 30.84 23.10 -9.52
N MET A 53 31.99 22.47 -9.76
CA MET A 53 33.11 22.92 -10.59
C MET A 53 32.73 23.93 -11.71
N LYS A 54 33.14 25.20 -11.56
CA LYS A 54 32.69 26.32 -12.43
C LYS A 54 32.97 26.15 -13.93
N ASP A 55 33.96 25.31 -14.27
CA ASP A 55 34.45 25.11 -15.63
C ASP A 55 34.28 23.63 -16.10
N VAL A 56 33.44 22.84 -15.43
CA VAL A 56 33.17 21.44 -15.78
C VAL A 56 31.68 21.18 -15.89
N ARG A 57 31.26 20.53 -16.98
CA ARG A 57 29.86 20.08 -17.16
C ARG A 57 29.80 18.56 -17.09
N LEU A 58 28.84 18.05 -16.32
CA LEU A 58 28.54 16.62 -16.22
C LEU A 58 27.64 16.19 -17.38
N GLU A 59 28.08 15.19 -18.15
CA GLU A 59 27.32 14.58 -19.24
C GLU A 59 26.94 13.14 -18.86
N ALA A 60 25.63 12.87 -18.79
CA ALA A 60 25.09 11.55 -18.49
C ALA A 60 24.94 10.72 -19.77
N GLN A 61 25.65 9.60 -19.86
CA GLN A 61 25.51 8.61 -20.93
C GLN A 61 24.69 7.43 -20.43
N ILE A 62 23.51 7.24 -21.00
CA ILE A 62 22.55 6.24 -20.55
C ILE A 62 22.53 5.08 -21.54
N GLU A 63 22.76 3.87 -21.05
CA GLU A 63 22.65 2.64 -21.82
C GLU A 63 21.60 1.72 -21.15
N THR A 64 20.66 1.24 -21.95
CA THR A 64 19.62 0.30 -21.50
C THR A 64 20.05 -1.14 -21.75
N VAL A 65 19.90 -1.98 -20.73
CA VAL A 65 20.32 -3.39 -20.76
C VAL A 65 19.19 -4.32 -20.34
N PRO A 66 19.13 -5.56 -20.86
CA PRO A 66 18.20 -6.55 -20.36
C PRO A 66 18.63 -7.07 -18.98
N PRO A 67 17.68 -7.40 -18.09
CA PRO A 67 17.98 -7.97 -16.78
C PRO A 67 18.62 -9.37 -16.94
N TYR A 68 19.55 -9.71 -16.05
CA TYR A 68 20.24 -11.01 -16.00
C TYR A 68 21.11 -11.39 -17.23
N ASP A 69 21.35 -10.49 -18.18
CA ASP A 69 22.21 -10.75 -19.34
C ASP A 69 23.60 -10.13 -19.14
N SER A 70 24.54 -10.90 -18.59
CA SER A 70 25.90 -10.42 -18.35
C SER A 70 26.68 -10.13 -19.63
N PHE A 71 26.33 -10.74 -20.77
CA PHE A 71 27.07 -10.57 -22.02
C PHE A 71 26.77 -9.21 -22.65
N VAL A 72 25.48 -8.85 -22.77
CA VAL A 72 25.06 -7.54 -23.28
C VAL A 72 25.56 -6.43 -22.36
N VAL A 73 25.50 -6.63 -21.04
CA VAL A 73 26.04 -5.69 -20.06
C VAL A 73 27.55 -5.48 -20.26
N ALA A 74 28.33 -6.54 -20.49
CA ALA A 74 29.76 -6.41 -20.75
C ALA A 74 30.07 -5.60 -22.01
N GLU A 75 29.33 -5.83 -23.09
CA GLU A 75 29.46 -5.06 -24.35
C GLU A 75 29.18 -3.57 -24.10
N LYS A 76 28.09 -3.25 -23.39
CA LYS A 76 27.71 -1.88 -23.04
C LYS A 76 28.69 -1.18 -22.10
N VAL A 77 29.26 -1.90 -21.13
CA VAL A 77 30.37 -1.35 -20.32
C VAL A 77 31.54 -0.97 -21.22
N CYS A 78 31.91 -1.82 -22.19
CA CYS A 78 33.01 -1.51 -23.09
C CYS A 78 32.73 -0.33 -24.01
N GLU A 79 31.49 -0.16 -24.47
CA GLU A 79 31.05 1.03 -25.20
C GLU A 79 31.21 2.29 -24.34
N LEU A 80 30.68 2.30 -23.12
CA LEU A 80 30.79 3.42 -22.18
C LEU A 80 32.25 3.77 -21.85
N VAL A 81 33.09 2.76 -21.62
CA VAL A 81 34.51 2.99 -21.32
C VAL A 81 35.26 3.56 -22.53
N SER A 82 34.85 3.20 -23.75
CA SER A 82 35.44 3.74 -24.98
C SER A 82 35.11 5.21 -25.22
N THR A 83 34.06 5.75 -24.60
CA THR A 83 33.70 7.18 -24.67
C THR A 83 34.43 8.03 -23.62
N GLY A 84 35.18 7.39 -22.70
CA GLY A 84 35.97 8.06 -21.65
C GLY A 84 35.18 8.40 -20.39
N VAL A 85 34.21 7.55 -20.00
CA VAL A 85 33.48 7.73 -18.73
C VAL A 85 34.41 7.61 -17.52
N VAL A 86 34.12 8.40 -16.48
CA VAL A 86 34.92 8.42 -15.25
C VAL A 86 34.24 7.71 -14.06
N GLY A 87 33.03 7.20 -14.27
CA GLY A 87 32.27 6.44 -13.28
C GLY A 87 31.08 5.74 -13.95
N ILE A 88 30.73 4.56 -13.43
CA ILE A 88 29.63 3.73 -13.93
C ILE A 88 28.61 3.51 -12.80
N PHE A 89 27.34 3.72 -13.08
CA PHE A 89 26.22 3.62 -12.15
C PHE A 89 25.27 2.49 -12.58
N GLY A 90 24.83 1.65 -11.62
CA GLY A 90 24.03 0.46 -11.91
C GLY A 90 24.87 -0.70 -12.50
N PRO A 91 24.27 -1.84 -12.88
CA PRO A 91 22.84 -2.14 -13.01
C PRO A 91 22.16 -2.64 -11.72
N GLN A 92 20.86 -2.98 -11.81
CA GLN A 92 20.01 -3.41 -10.69
C GLN A 92 20.05 -4.91 -10.38
N SER A 93 20.25 -5.77 -11.37
CA SER A 93 20.27 -7.22 -11.15
C SER A 93 21.60 -7.65 -10.50
N SER A 94 21.51 -8.55 -9.53
CA SER A 94 22.67 -8.99 -8.75
C SER A 94 23.78 -9.62 -9.60
N ASP A 95 23.41 -10.47 -10.54
CA ASP A 95 24.36 -11.20 -11.37
C ASP A 95 25.08 -10.30 -12.38
N THR A 96 24.40 -9.27 -12.90
CA THR A 96 24.99 -8.30 -13.83
C THR A 96 25.88 -7.30 -13.10
N THR A 97 25.51 -6.85 -11.90
CA THR A 97 26.36 -5.99 -11.06
C THR A 97 27.72 -6.63 -10.75
N ASP A 98 27.74 -7.92 -10.39
CA ASP A 98 28.99 -8.65 -10.11
C ASP A 98 29.92 -8.68 -11.33
N HIS A 99 29.36 -8.80 -12.53
CA HIS A 99 30.11 -8.77 -13.78
C HIS A 99 30.69 -7.38 -14.07
N VAL A 100 29.87 -6.33 -13.96
CA VAL A 100 30.31 -4.93 -14.10
C VAL A 100 31.40 -4.61 -13.09
N GLN A 101 31.23 -5.03 -11.84
CA GLN A 101 32.23 -4.82 -10.79
C GLN A 101 33.59 -5.41 -11.15
N SER A 102 33.63 -6.64 -11.69
CA SER A 102 34.88 -7.27 -12.11
C SER A 102 35.58 -6.49 -13.22
N MET A 103 34.82 -5.92 -14.16
CA MET A 103 35.38 -5.10 -15.25
C MET A 103 35.90 -3.76 -14.71
N CYS A 104 35.11 -3.09 -13.86
CA CYS A 104 35.46 -1.84 -13.20
C CYS A 104 36.72 -1.97 -12.32
N ASP A 105 36.86 -3.07 -11.57
CA ASP A 105 38.08 -3.34 -10.79
C ASP A 105 39.32 -3.52 -11.68
N THR A 106 39.15 -4.08 -12.89
CA THR A 106 40.27 -4.29 -13.84
C THR A 106 40.73 -2.98 -14.49
N MET A 107 39.78 -2.08 -14.79
CA MET A 107 40.04 -0.80 -15.44
C MET A 107 40.25 0.36 -14.45
N GLU A 108 40.12 0.07 -13.14
CA GLU A 108 40.13 1.05 -12.05
C GLU A 108 39.09 2.17 -12.25
N ILE A 109 37.88 1.82 -12.69
CA ILE A 109 36.77 2.76 -12.83
C ILE A 109 35.86 2.63 -11.62
N PRO A 110 35.49 3.73 -10.94
CA PRO A 110 34.50 3.73 -9.88
C PRO A 110 33.15 3.17 -10.34
N HIS A 111 32.66 2.17 -9.61
CA HIS A 111 31.34 1.58 -9.80
C HIS A 111 30.44 1.91 -8.62
N LEU A 112 29.31 2.56 -8.90
CA LEU A 112 28.33 2.97 -7.91
C LEU A 112 27.07 2.12 -8.04
N ALA A 113 26.82 1.34 -7.00
CA ALA A 113 25.58 0.60 -6.83
C ALA A 113 24.65 1.35 -5.86
N TYR A 114 23.34 1.15 -6.01
CA TYR A 114 22.33 1.74 -5.15
C TYR A 114 21.17 0.77 -4.89
N ARG A 115 21.47 -0.53 -4.97
CA ARG A 115 20.52 -1.63 -4.87
C ARG A 115 20.76 -2.46 -3.61
N TRP A 116 19.77 -3.24 -3.22
CA TRP A 116 19.96 -4.25 -2.18
C TRP A 116 20.86 -5.40 -2.66
N ASP A 117 21.86 -5.77 -1.87
CA ASP A 117 22.77 -6.88 -2.17
C ASP A 117 23.05 -7.72 -0.92
N SER A 118 22.42 -8.89 -0.81
CA SER A 118 22.63 -9.82 0.31
C SER A 118 24.06 -10.33 0.46
N ARG A 119 24.83 -10.36 -0.63
CA ARG A 119 26.19 -10.93 -0.67
C ARG A 119 27.24 -9.83 -0.76
N GLN A 120 26.91 -8.62 -0.32
CA GLN A 120 27.80 -7.47 -0.47
C GLN A 120 29.20 -7.77 0.07
N ARG A 121 30.17 -7.74 -0.84
CA ARG A 121 31.60 -7.91 -0.53
C ARG A 121 32.31 -6.58 -0.62
N ARG A 122 33.45 -6.49 0.07
CA ARG A 122 34.36 -5.36 -0.10
C ARG A 122 34.93 -5.38 -1.52
N GLY A 123 34.39 -4.52 -2.39
CA GLY A 123 34.95 -4.23 -3.70
C GLY A 123 36.01 -3.12 -3.62
N SER A 124 37.02 -3.21 -4.48
CA SER A 124 38.11 -2.22 -4.50
C SER A 124 37.63 -0.92 -5.15
N CYS A 125 36.87 -1.02 -6.25
CA CYS A 125 36.24 0.10 -6.95
C CYS A 125 34.71 0.21 -6.73
N LEU A 126 34.13 -0.54 -5.79
CA LEU A 126 32.69 -0.52 -5.50
C LEU A 126 32.35 0.42 -4.32
N VAL A 127 31.28 1.19 -4.50
CA VAL A 127 30.53 1.86 -3.43
C VAL A 127 29.05 1.54 -3.62
N ASN A 128 28.39 0.97 -2.62
CA ASN A 128 26.94 0.77 -2.64
C ASN A 128 26.28 1.73 -1.65
N LEU A 129 25.32 2.53 -2.11
CA LEU A 129 24.58 3.49 -1.29
C LEU A 129 23.38 2.88 -0.58
N PHE A 130 22.96 1.68 -0.94
CA PHE A 130 21.88 1.00 -0.24
C PHE A 130 22.31 0.63 1.20
N PRO A 131 21.43 0.75 2.22
CA PRO A 131 21.73 0.35 3.59
C PRO A 131 22.29 -1.06 3.72
N TYR A 132 23.35 -1.23 4.52
CA TYR A 132 23.99 -2.53 4.67
C TYR A 132 23.00 -3.59 5.20
N PRO A 133 22.74 -4.71 4.49
CA PRO A 133 21.62 -5.60 4.81
C PRO A 133 21.60 -6.17 6.23
N PRO A 134 22.72 -6.60 6.84
CA PRO A 134 22.72 -7.06 8.23
C PRO A 134 22.26 -5.98 9.23
N VAL A 135 22.57 -4.72 8.95
CA VAL A 135 22.15 -3.59 9.80
C VAL A 135 20.68 -3.27 9.57
N LEU A 136 20.21 -3.32 8.32
CA LEU A 136 18.78 -3.18 7.99
C LEU A 136 17.93 -4.29 8.63
N ALA A 137 18.40 -5.53 8.59
CA ALA A 137 17.71 -6.67 9.20
C ALA A 137 17.55 -6.50 10.72
N LYS A 138 18.52 -5.87 11.39
CA LYS A 138 18.44 -5.53 12.82
C LYS A 138 17.30 -4.54 13.12
N VAL A 139 16.99 -3.61 12.22
CA VAL A 139 15.88 -2.66 12.37
C VAL A 139 14.57 -3.40 12.65
N TYR A 140 14.28 -4.43 11.85
CA TYR A 140 13.05 -5.21 12.01
C TYR A 140 13.01 -5.95 13.36
N ALA A 141 14.17 -6.47 13.81
CA ALA A 141 14.30 -7.10 15.12
C ALA A 141 14.08 -6.11 16.28
N ASP A 142 14.62 -4.90 16.18
CA ASP A 142 14.44 -3.84 17.18
C ASP A 142 12.96 -3.42 17.27
N ILE A 143 12.25 -3.31 16.13
CA ILE A 143 10.81 -2.97 16.11
C ILE A 143 9.96 -4.07 16.76
N VAL A 144 10.20 -5.34 16.40
CA VAL A 144 9.50 -6.49 16.99
C VAL A 144 9.77 -6.58 18.50
N GLY A 145 11.01 -6.28 18.92
CA GLY A 145 11.41 -6.20 20.32
C GLY A 145 10.67 -5.10 21.09
N GLU A 146 10.60 -3.89 20.54
CA GLU A 146 9.92 -2.74 21.14
C GLU A 146 8.41 -2.94 21.22
N PHE A 147 7.80 -3.56 20.20
CA PHE A 147 6.37 -3.91 20.21
C PHE A 147 6.06 -5.10 21.14
N GLN A 148 7.08 -5.70 21.77
CA GLN A 148 6.96 -6.82 22.70
C GLN A 148 6.27 -8.06 22.08
N TRP A 149 6.43 -8.25 20.76
CA TRP A 149 5.84 -9.37 20.04
C TRP A 149 6.53 -10.68 20.40
N LYS A 150 5.77 -11.60 21.03
CA LYS A 150 6.25 -12.97 21.33
C LYS A 150 5.84 -13.98 20.27
N THR A 151 4.70 -13.75 19.63
CA THR A 151 4.13 -14.61 18.59
C THR A 151 3.89 -13.77 17.35
N PHE A 152 4.52 -14.10 16.23
CA PHE A 152 4.34 -13.38 14.96
C PHE A 152 4.63 -14.27 13.75
N THR A 153 4.11 -13.87 12.59
CA THR A 153 4.29 -14.55 11.32
C THR A 153 5.15 -13.72 10.39
N LEU A 154 6.18 -14.33 9.82
CA LEU A 154 6.96 -13.78 8.71
C LEU A 154 6.31 -14.23 7.40
N LEU A 155 5.85 -13.25 6.61
CA LEU A 155 5.25 -13.45 5.30
C LEU A 155 6.18 -12.81 4.26
N TYR A 156 6.74 -13.60 3.36
CA TYR A 156 7.69 -13.12 2.36
C TYR A 156 7.23 -13.46 0.94
N ALA A 157 7.58 -12.60 -0.03
CA ALA A 157 7.25 -12.78 -1.44
C ALA A 157 8.26 -13.66 -2.19
N ASP A 158 9.55 -13.36 -2.02
CA ASP A 158 10.66 -13.94 -2.79
C ASP A 158 11.69 -14.62 -1.87
N ASP A 159 12.50 -15.52 -2.44
CA ASP A 159 13.54 -16.24 -1.69
C ASP A 159 14.56 -15.28 -1.05
N GLU A 160 14.78 -14.12 -1.67
CA GLU A 160 15.64 -13.05 -1.14
C GLU A 160 15.07 -12.40 0.12
N GLY A 161 13.74 -12.38 0.29
CA GLY A 161 13.06 -11.87 1.48
C GLY A 161 13.48 -12.58 2.76
N LEU A 162 13.76 -13.89 2.71
CA LEU A 162 14.29 -14.62 3.86
C LEU A 162 15.67 -14.12 4.30
N LEU A 163 16.49 -13.66 3.36
CA LEU A 163 17.80 -13.08 3.65
C LEU A 163 17.67 -11.70 4.31
N ARG A 164 16.70 -10.88 3.87
CA ARG A 164 16.35 -9.60 4.53
C ARG A 164 15.86 -9.81 5.96
N LEU A 165 15.14 -10.90 6.22
CA LEU A 165 14.56 -11.24 7.51
C LEU A 165 15.46 -12.12 8.40
N ASN A 166 16.73 -12.33 8.04
CA ASN A 166 17.64 -13.25 8.73
C ASN A 166 17.75 -12.99 10.24
N GLU A 167 17.84 -11.73 10.69
CA GLU A 167 17.91 -11.42 12.12
C GLU A 167 16.64 -11.84 12.88
N LEU A 168 15.46 -11.69 12.27
CA LEU A 168 14.20 -12.17 12.84
C LEU A 168 14.12 -13.70 12.84
N LEU A 169 14.67 -14.37 11.83
CA LEU A 169 14.71 -15.83 11.76
C LEU A 169 15.56 -16.44 12.90
N LYS A 170 16.59 -15.75 13.39
CA LYS A 170 17.36 -16.22 14.56
C LYS A 170 16.50 -16.36 15.81
N LEU A 171 15.47 -15.51 15.96
CA LEU A 171 14.52 -15.56 17.08
C LEU A 171 13.67 -16.84 17.09
N PHE A 172 13.52 -17.52 15.95
CA PHE A 172 12.82 -18.81 15.86
C PHE A 172 13.34 -19.86 16.85
N THR A 173 14.65 -19.83 17.13
CA THR A 173 15.30 -20.81 18.02
C THR A 173 15.29 -20.40 19.50
N MET A 174 14.88 -19.16 19.80
CA MET A 174 14.94 -18.58 21.14
C MET A 174 13.58 -18.61 21.82
N LYS A 175 13.46 -19.29 22.98
CA LYS A 175 12.26 -19.15 23.82
C LYS A 175 12.28 -17.77 24.50
N PRO A 176 11.17 -17.02 24.56
CA PRO A 176 9.77 -17.45 24.41
C PRO A 176 9.12 -17.17 23.03
N TYR A 177 9.90 -16.96 21.98
CA TYR A 177 9.34 -16.56 20.68
C TYR A 177 8.70 -17.73 19.93
N HIS A 178 7.57 -17.47 19.29
CA HIS A 178 6.87 -18.37 18.38
C HIS A 178 6.74 -17.69 17.02
N VAL A 179 7.64 -18.07 16.11
CA VAL A 179 7.73 -17.48 14.77
C VAL A 179 7.22 -18.49 13.74
N THR A 180 6.21 -18.11 12.99
CA THR A 180 5.69 -18.85 11.83
C THR A 180 6.23 -18.23 10.55
N VAL A 181 6.64 -19.04 9.58
CA VAL A 181 7.21 -18.56 8.31
C VAL A 181 6.32 -19.05 7.17
N ARG A 182 5.91 -18.13 6.29
CA ARG A 182 5.04 -18.40 5.14
C ARG A 182 5.53 -17.64 3.91
N GLN A 183 5.45 -18.28 2.77
CA GLN A 183 5.64 -17.62 1.47
C GLN A 183 4.27 -17.20 0.93
N LEU A 184 4.22 -16.04 0.26
CA LEU A 184 3.07 -15.65 -0.55
C LEU A 184 2.91 -16.61 -1.74
N ASP A 185 1.67 -16.89 -2.12
CA ASP A 185 1.39 -17.79 -3.25
C ASP A 185 1.95 -17.18 -4.56
N GLU A 186 2.54 -18.02 -5.41
CA GLU A 186 3.05 -17.58 -6.72
C GLU A 186 1.89 -17.17 -7.64
N GLY A 187 1.84 -15.91 -8.05
CA GLY A 187 0.84 -15.38 -8.97
C GLY A 187 0.20 -14.08 -8.47
N LEU A 188 -1.02 -13.82 -8.92
CA LEU A 188 -1.80 -12.61 -8.58
C LEU A 188 -2.88 -12.87 -7.53
N ASP A 189 -2.94 -14.06 -6.92
CA ASP A 189 -3.94 -14.38 -5.90
C ASP A 189 -3.29 -14.90 -4.61
N TYR A 190 -3.28 -14.04 -3.59
CA TYR A 190 -2.65 -14.31 -2.29
C TYR A 190 -3.66 -14.80 -1.24
N ARG A 191 -4.93 -14.97 -1.61
CA ARG A 191 -6.03 -15.25 -0.66
C ARG A 191 -5.87 -16.60 0.03
N GLU A 192 -5.29 -17.61 -0.62
CA GLU A 192 -5.11 -18.94 -0.02
C GLU A 192 -4.20 -18.89 1.20
N THR A 193 -3.08 -18.19 1.11
CA THR A 193 -2.17 -17.97 2.24
C THR A 193 -2.88 -17.24 3.37
N PHE A 194 -3.59 -16.15 3.09
CA PHE A 194 -4.36 -15.43 4.12
C PHE A 194 -5.49 -16.28 4.74
N LEU A 195 -6.14 -17.17 3.98
CA LEU A 195 -7.13 -18.10 4.52
C LEU A 195 -6.51 -19.10 5.50
N LYS A 196 -5.29 -19.57 5.22
CA LYS A 196 -4.52 -20.44 6.14
C LYS A 196 -4.13 -19.68 7.40
N MET A 197 -3.70 -18.42 7.28
CA MET A 197 -3.36 -17.54 8.41
C MET A 197 -4.58 -17.27 9.31
N LYS A 198 -5.73 -16.96 8.70
CA LYS A 198 -6.99 -16.73 9.41
C LYS A 198 -7.43 -17.95 10.23
N LYS A 199 -7.30 -19.16 9.66
CA LYS A 199 -7.62 -20.42 10.36
C LYS A 199 -6.72 -20.66 11.58
N ASN A 200 -5.47 -20.19 11.53
CA ASN A 200 -4.51 -20.33 12.61
C ASN A 200 -4.58 -19.20 13.65
N GLY A 201 -5.38 -18.15 13.41
CA GLY A 201 -5.48 -17.00 14.30
C GLY A 201 -4.21 -16.17 14.38
N GLU A 202 -3.48 -16.04 13.27
CA GLU A 202 -2.24 -15.27 13.17
C GLU A 202 -2.57 -13.75 13.12
N LYS A 203 -2.09 -12.98 14.11
CA LYS A 203 -2.46 -11.56 14.29
C LYS A 203 -1.32 -10.56 14.07
N ASN A 204 -0.10 -10.95 14.45
CA ASN A 204 1.10 -10.13 14.27
C ASN A 204 1.83 -10.61 13.03
N ILE A 205 1.98 -9.75 12.04
CA ILE A 205 2.48 -10.12 10.71
C ILE A 205 3.61 -9.16 10.33
N VAL A 206 4.77 -9.73 9.98
CA VAL A 206 5.85 -9.00 9.30
C VAL A 206 5.74 -9.37 7.83
N LEU A 207 5.39 -8.39 7.00
CA LEU A 207 5.17 -8.57 5.57
C LEU A 207 6.36 -8.00 4.79
N ASP A 208 7.05 -8.89 4.10
CA ASP A 208 8.13 -8.59 3.18
C ASP A 208 7.71 -8.86 1.74
N CYS A 209 7.44 -7.78 1.02
CA CYS A 209 7.11 -7.82 -0.39
C CYS A 209 7.56 -6.53 -1.10
N PRO A 210 7.85 -6.59 -2.41
CA PRO A 210 8.06 -5.40 -3.21
C PRO A 210 6.86 -4.44 -3.19
N ALA A 211 7.12 -3.14 -3.38
CA ALA A 211 6.08 -2.11 -3.36
C ALA A 211 4.99 -2.34 -4.43
N TYR A 212 5.37 -2.81 -5.62
CA TYR A 212 4.44 -3.00 -6.75
C TYR A 212 3.38 -4.08 -6.51
N ILE A 213 3.59 -5.06 -5.62
CA ILE A 213 2.56 -6.05 -5.24
C ILE A 213 1.89 -5.75 -3.90
N LEU A 214 2.44 -4.82 -3.11
CA LEU A 214 2.00 -4.58 -1.73
C LEU A 214 0.52 -4.18 -1.68
N TYR A 215 0.06 -3.36 -2.62
CA TYR A 215 -1.35 -2.97 -2.74
C TYR A 215 -2.27 -4.19 -2.87
N ASP A 216 -1.96 -5.09 -3.81
CA ASP A 216 -2.77 -6.29 -4.07
C ASP A 216 -2.73 -7.27 -2.89
N VAL A 217 -1.57 -7.40 -2.23
CA VAL A 217 -1.40 -8.23 -1.03
C VAL A 217 -2.30 -7.71 0.10
N LEU A 218 -2.28 -6.40 0.38
CA LEU A 218 -3.11 -5.79 1.41
C LEU A 218 -4.60 -5.86 1.05
N MET A 219 -4.95 -5.66 -0.23
CA MET A 219 -6.33 -5.79 -0.71
C MET A 219 -6.87 -7.21 -0.52
N HIS A 220 -6.07 -8.24 -0.83
CA HIS A 220 -6.46 -9.63 -0.60
C HIS A 220 -6.56 -9.97 0.88
N ALA A 221 -5.68 -9.44 1.74
CA ALA A 221 -5.80 -9.57 3.18
C ALA A 221 -7.11 -8.95 3.72
N GLN A 222 -7.49 -7.77 3.21
CA GLN A 222 -8.76 -7.11 3.54
C GLN A 222 -9.97 -7.96 3.13
N GLN A 223 -9.98 -8.49 1.89
CA GLN A 223 -11.08 -9.31 1.36
C GLN A 223 -11.28 -10.62 2.13
N VAL A 224 -10.19 -11.24 2.61
CA VAL A 224 -10.25 -12.46 3.43
C VAL A 224 -10.63 -12.14 4.89
N GLY A 225 -10.53 -10.87 5.29
CA GLY A 225 -10.76 -10.41 6.66
C GLY A 225 -9.62 -10.79 7.60
N VAL A 226 -8.37 -10.60 7.14
CA VAL A 226 -7.14 -10.61 7.95
C VAL A 226 -6.70 -9.15 8.19
N MET A 227 -7.68 -8.28 8.42
CA MET A 227 -7.53 -6.88 8.77
C MET A 227 -8.62 -6.56 9.80
N GLY A 228 -8.27 -5.82 10.85
CA GLY A 228 -9.11 -5.51 11.99
C GLY A 228 -8.27 -4.99 13.17
N ASP A 229 -8.95 -4.48 14.20
CA ASP A 229 -8.34 -3.85 15.38
C ASP A 229 -7.36 -4.76 16.15
N ASP A 230 -7.50 -6.07 16.01
CA ASP A 230 -6.67 -7.06 16.70
C ASP A 230 -5.49 -7.56 15.86
N VAL A 231 -5.33 -7.06 14.63
CA VAL A 231 -4.26 -7.44 13.69
C VAL A 231 -3.26 -6.29 13.56
N SER A 232 -1.97 -6.63 13.46
CA SER A 232 -0.89 -5.67 13.29
C SER A 232 0.09 -6.10 12.22
N TYR A 233 0.44 -5.18 11.31
CA TYR A 233 1.37 -5.39 10.22
C TYR A 233 2.63 -4.52 10.40
N ILE A 234 3.79 -5.14 10.19
CA ILE A 234 5.06 -4.45 9.96
C ILE A 234 5.43 -4.66 8.50
N ILE A 235 5.44 -3.59 7.71
CA ILE A 235 5.83 -3.59 6.30
C ILE A 235 7.33 -3.32 6.20
N THR A 236 8.07 -4.19 5.52
CA THR A 236 9.53 -4.10 5.47
C THR A 236 10.07 -3.21 4.35
N THR A 237 9.30 -3.04 3.27
CA THR A 237 9.71 -2.21 2.13
C THR A 237 9.89 -0.76 2.54
N LEU A 238 10.97 -0.12 2.04
CA LEU A 238 11.27 1.28 2.28
C LEU A 238 10.42 2.23 1.42
N ASP A 239 9.74 1.69 0.41
CA ASP A 239 8.82 2.38 -0.50
C ASP A 239 7.36 2.28 -0.01
N PHE A 240 7.13 2.14 1.29
CA PHE A 240 5.77 2.03 1.85
C PHE A 240 4.90 3.27 1.56
N THR A 241 5.50 4.45 1.38
CA THR A 241 4.77 5.69 1.10
C THR A 241 4.40 5.88 -0.37
N THR A 242 4.95 5.09 -1.28
CA THR A 242 4.68 5.25 -2.72
C THR A 242 3.34 4.65 -3.15
N ILE A 243 2.73 3.81 -2.30
CA ILE A 243 1.46 3.14 -2.58
C ILE A 243 0.26 3.89 -2.01
N ASP A 244 -0.89 3.77 -2.68
CA ASP A 244 -2.15 4.30 -2.15
C ASP A 244 -2.66 3.43 -0.98
N LEU A 245 -2.60 4.02 0.22
CA LEU A 245 -3.02 3.39 1.47
C LEU A 245 -4.43 3.78 1.91
N GLU A 246 -5.13 4.64 1.16
CA GLU A 246 -6.47 5.13 1.50
C GLU A 246 -7.46 4.01 1.83
N PRO A 247 -7.55 2.90 1.06
CA PRO A 247 -8.50 1.82 1.32
C PRO A 247 -8.31 1.12 2.68
N PHE A 248 -7.10 1.16 3.23
CA PHE A 248 -6.72 0.42 4.43
C PHE A 248 -6.84 1.24 5.72
N ARG A 249 -6.97 2.57 5.62
CA ARG A 249 -7.05 3.51 6.76
C ARG A 249 -8.21 3.24 7.72
N TYR A 250 -9.33 2.77 7.18
CA TYR A 250 -10.57 2.55 7.94
C TYR A 250 -10.71 1.11 8.46
N SER A 251 -9.69 0.26 8.24
CA SER A 251 -9.74 -1.15 8.66
C SER A 251 -9.53 -1.36 10.17
N GLY A 252 -9.05 -0.35 10.89
CA GLY A 252 -8.70 -0.44 12.31
C GLY A 252 -7.38 -1.20 12.61
N THR A 253 -6.78 -1.81 11.58
CA THR A 253 -5.51 -2.53 11.66
C THR A 253 -4.34 -1.59 11.95
N ASN A 254 -3.44 -1.96 12.87
CA ASN A 254 -2.21 -1.21 13.07
C ASN A 254 -1.19 -1.57 11.99
N ILE A 255 -1.04 -0.71 10.97
CA ILE A 255 -0.06 -0.88 9.89
C ILE A 255 1.10 0.09 10.14
N THR A 256 2.27 -0.48 10.40
CA THR A 256 3.51 0.27 10.57
C THR A 256 4.45 -0.05 9.40
N GLY A 257 5.03 0.96 8.79
CA GLY A 257 6.05 0.83 7.74
C GLY A 257 7.27 1.67 8.03
N LEU A 258 8.25 1.58 7.13
CA LEU A 258 9.50 2.33 7.20
C LEU A 258 9.57 3.33 6.06
N ARG A 259 10.21 4.46 6.33
CA ARG A 259 10.49 5.50 5.35
C ARG A 259 11.93 5.96 5.46
N MET A 260 12.66 5.91 4.35
CA MET A 260 14.06 6.37 4.29
C MET A 260 14.19 7.82 3.81
N VAL A 261 13.30 8.26 2.93
CA VAL A 261 13.32 9.61 2.35
C VAL A 261 12.36 10.50 3.12
N ASP A 262 12.86 11.63 3.63
CA ASP A 262 12.03 12.62 4.31
C ASP A 262 11.44 13.61 3.30
N PRO A 263 10.10 13.69 3.14
CA PRO A 263 9.46 14.63 2.23
C PRO A 263 9.74 16.10 2.54
N GLU A 264 10.12 16.41 3.79
CA GLU A 264 10.45 17.78 4.22
C GLU A 264 11.87 18.22 3.81
N ASN A 265 12.68 17.32 3.23
CA ASN A 265 14.04 17.62 2.82
C ASN A 265 14.09 18.55 1.59
N GLU A 266 14.85 19.64 1.67
CA GLU A 266 15.00 20.63 0.59
C GLU A 266 15.53 20.00 -0.72
N SER A 267 16.44 19.03 -0.62
CA SER A 267 16.97 18.31 -1.80
C SER A 267 15.88 17.52 -2.53
N VAL A 268 14.94 16.92 -1.78
CA VAL A 268 13.81 16.17 -2.35
C VAL A 268 12.88 17.15 -3.08
N GLY A 269 12.56 18.29 -2.46
CA GLY A 269 11.73 19.33 -3.08
C GLY A 269 12.29 19.83 -4.41
N LYS A 270 13.60 20.10 -4.48
CA LYS A 270 14.27 20.53 -5.73
C LYS A 270 14.21 19.46 -6.82
N PHE A 271 14.45 18.20 -6.46
CA PHE A 271 14.38 17.11 -7.45
C PHE A 271 12.97 16.91 -7.99
N VAL A 272 11.96 16.96 -7.13
CA VAL A 272 10.55 16.86 -7.54
C VAL A 272 10.18 17.99 -8.50
N GLU A 273 10.64 19.22 -8.23
CA GLU A 273 10.40 20.38 -9.11
C GLU A 273 11.01 20.17 -10.51
N VAL A 274 12.29 19.79 -10.59
CA VAL A 274 12.98 19.58 -11.87
C VAL A 274 12.45 18.34 -12.60
N TRP A 275 12.15 17.26 -11.86
CA TRP A 275 11.54 16.05 -12.41
C TRP A 275 10.20 16.34 -13.07
N ASN A 276 9.27 16.99 -12.36
CA ASN A 276 7.94 17.27 -12.90
C ASN A 276 8.01 18.22 -14.10
N LYS A 277 8.97 19.15 -14.10
CA LYS A 277 9.24 19.98 -15.29
C LYS A 277 9.74 19.13 -16.47
N HIS A 278 10.68 18.22 -16.23
CA HIS A 278 11.21 17.31 -17.26
C HIS A 278 10.11 16.42 -17.86
N VAL A 279 9.23 15.85 -17.02
CA VAL A 279 8.08 15.05 -17.45
C VAL A 279 7.11 15.89 -18.29
N ALA A 280 6.80 17.12 -17.86
CA ALA A 280 5.92 18.01 -18.59
C ALA A 280 6.48 18.47 -19.96
N GLU A 281 7.80 18.59 -20.09
CA GLU A 281 8.47 19.04 -21.32
C GLU A 281 8.70 17.89 -22.33
N ASN A 282 9.05 16.69 -21.85
CA ASN A 282 9.41 15.56 -22.72
C ASN A 282 8.23 14.65 -23.09
N GLY A 283 7.12 14.68 -22.35
CA GLY A 283 5.87 14.02 -22.73
C GLY A 283 5.96 12.50 -22.88
N ASP A 284 6.89 11.86 -22.17
CA ASP A 284 7.05 10.40 -22.18
C ASP A 284 5.85 9.75 -21.47
N GLU A 285 5.09 8.90 -22.19
CA GLU A 285 3.88 8.24 -21.66
C GLU A 285 4.18 7.27 -20.51
N GLU A 286 5.44 6.88 -20.31
CA GLU A 286 5.89 5.96 -19.25
C GLU A 286 6.28 6.65 -17.94
N LEU A 287 6.43 7.98 -17.93
CA LEU A 287 6.86 8.74 -16.74
C LEU A 287 5.69 9.47 -16.10
N GLU A 288 5.51 9.26 -14.81
CA GLU A 288 4.49 9.94 -14.01
C GLU A 288 5.08 11.13 -13.23
N GLU A 289 4.26 12.16 -13.01
CA GLU A 289 4.59 13.22 -12.06
C GLU A 289 4.67 12.64 -10.65
N ILE A 290 5.67 13.09 -9.90
CA ILE A 290 5.90 12.62 -8.52
C ILE A 290 5.65 13.74 -7.52
N THR A 291 5.39 13.36 -6.29
CA THR A 291 5.35 14.26 -5.13
C THR A 291 6.52 13.94 -4.21
N ALA A 292 6.82 14.84 -3.26
CA ALA A 292 7.85 14.59 -2.25
C ALA A 292 7.53 13.37 -1.34
N GLU A 293 6.26 12.94 -1.29
CA GLU A 293 5.81 11.80 -0.49
C GLU A 293 5.92 10.46 -1.25
N ASN A 294 5.85 10.50 -2.59
CA ASN A 294 5.79 9.33 -3.46
C ASN A 294 7.10 9.04 -4.21
N ILE A 295 8.21 9.68 -3.82
CA ILE A 295 9.52 9.41 -4.41
C ILE A 295 10.00 7.99 -4.03
N SER A 296 10.47 7.23 -5.01
CA SER A 296 11.07 5.92 -4.73
C SER A 296 12.43 6.05 -4.05
N VAL A 297 12.76 5.10 -3.18
CA VAL A 297 14.06 5.05 -2.50
C VAL A 297 15.18 4.87 -3.52
N GLU A 298 14.97 4.12 -4.60
CA GLU A 298 15.97 3.95 -5.66
C GLU A 298 16.27 5.27 -6.40
N GLN A 299 15.26 6.11 -6.69
CA GLN A 299 15.48 7.45 -7.26
C GLN A 299 16.32 8.32 -6.32
N ALA A 300 15.98 8.33 -5.03
CA ALA A 300 16.69 9.11 -4.03
C ALA A 300 18.15 8.63 -3.87
N LEU A 301 18.38 7.31 -3.84
CA LEU A 301 19.72 6.73 -3.74
C LEU A 301 20.55 6.97 -5.00
N LEU A 302 19.95 6.94 -6.19
CA LEU A 302 20.62 7.29 -7.45
C LEU A 302 21.06 8.75 -7.45
N HIS A 303 20.16 9.66 -7.06
CA HIS A 303 20.50 11.08 -6.92
C HIS A 303 21.69 11.28 -5.95
N ASP A 304 21.58 10.67 -4.78
CA ASP A 304 22.61 10.71 -3.75
C ASP A 304 23.95 10.09 -4.21
N ALA A 305 23.91 9.08 -5.08
CA ALA A 305 25.10 8.45 -5.64
C ALA A 305 25.86 9.42 -6.56
N VAL A 306 25.15 10.12 -7.45
CA VAL A 306 25.77 11.12 -8.34
C VAL A 306 26.27 12.30 -7.50
N GLN A 307 25.53 12.73 -6.48
CA GLN A 307 25.95 13.80 -5.58
C GLN A 307 27.23 13.42 -4.80
N LEU A 308 27.32 12.19 -4.27
CA LEU A 308 28.53 11.66 -3.63
C LEU A 308 29.72 11.62 -4.58
N PHE A 309 29.50 11.11 -5.79
CA PHE A 309 30.52 11.00 -6.82
C PHE A 309 31.10 12.38 -7.19
N THR A 310 30.21 13.32 -7.53
CA THR A 310 30.56 14.68 -7.96
C THR A 310 31.21 15.49 -6.85
N ARG A 311 30.73 15.37 -5.61
CA ARG A 311 31.36 16.03 -4.45
C ARG A 311 32.75 15.50 -4.18
N SER A 312 32.95 14.18 -4.30
CA SER A 312 34.26 13.55 -4.12
C SER A 312 35.22 13.91 -5.25
N LEU A 313 34.70 14.03 -6.47
CA LEU A 313 35.45 14.48 -7.65
C LEU A 313 35.94 15.92 -7.47
N TYR A 314 35.09 16.81 -6.96
CA TYR A 314 35.46 18.19 -6.63
C TYR A 314 36.62 18.27 -5.61
N TYR A 315 36.61 17.41 -4.58
CA TYR A 315 37.72 17.37 -3.62
C TYR A 315 39.00 16.83 -4.22
N LEU A 316 38.90 15.86 -5.13
CA LEU A 316 40.05 15.30 -5.83
C LEU A 316 40.67 16.31 -6.81
N ASP A 317 39.85 17.05 -7.56
CA ASP A 317 40.30 18.04 -8.55
C ASP A 317 41.09 19.19 -7.90
N ASN A 318 40.68 19.63 -6.72
CA ASN A 318 41.43 20.58 -5.91
C ASN A 318 42.85 20.10 -5.52
N SER A 319 43.12 18.79 -5.59
CA SER A 319 44.40 18.18 -5.22
C SER A 319 45.23 17.71 -6.42
N THR A 320 44.59 17.30 -7.51
CA THR A 320 45.22 16.75 -8.72
C THR A 320 44.37 17.12 -9.94
N GLU A 321 44.96 17.65 -11.00
CA GLU A 321 44.26 17.95 -12.25
C GLU A 321 43.67 16.65 -12.84
N ILE A 322 42.34 16.58 -12.92
CA ILE A 322 41.66 15.37 -13.39
C ILE A 322 41.46 15.44 -14.89
N GLN A 323 41.98 14.43 -15.60
CA GLN A 323 41.71 14.25 -17.02
C GLN A 323 41.01 12.90 -17.26
N SER A 324 39.97 12.93 -18.09
CA SER A 324 39.32 11.70 -18.57
C SER A 324 40.27 10.96 -19.50
N LYS A 325 40.28 9.63 -19.40
CA LYS A 325 41.12 8.76 -20.21
C LYS A 325 40.24 7.77 -20.94
N ILE A 326 40.37 7.73 -22.26
CA ILE A 326 39.72 6.71 -23.07
C ILE A 326 40.45 5.38 -22.83
N LEU A 327 39.70 4.38 -22.38
CA LEU A 327 40.23 3.04 -22.12
C LEU A 327 39.61 2.04 -23.11
N SER A 328 40.16 0.84 -23.14
CA SER A 328 39.68 -0.26 -23.99
C SER A 328 39.65 -1.54 -23.19
N CYS A 329 38.53 -2.26 -23.20
CA CYS A 329 38.39 -3.55 -22.50
C CYS A 329 39.37 -4.62 -22.97
N GLU A 330 39.86 -4.56 -24.21
CA GLU A 330 40.81 -5.54 -24.76
C GLU A 330 42.25 -5.31 -24.30
N LYS A 331 42.55 -4.08 -23.86
CA LYS A 331 43.90 -3.68 -23.44
C LYS A 331 43.92 -3.49 -21.93
N GLN A 332 45.00 -3.93 -21.30
CA GLN A 332 45.20 -3.69 -19.88
C GLN A 332 45.61 -2.22 -19.68
N SER A 333 44.62 -1.34 -19.56
CA SER A 333 44.79 0.08 -19.28
C SER A 333 43.83 0.49 -18.17
N ASN A 334 44.34 1.23 -17.19
CA ASN A 334 43.59 1.72 -16.04
C ASN A 334 43.50 3.26 -16.03
N TRP A 335 42.56 3.77 -15.24
CA TRP A 335 42.46 5.19 -14.90
C TRP A 335 43.07 5.46 -13.52
N GLU A 336 44.18 6.22 -13.50
CA GLU A 336 45.05 6.39 -12.33
C GLU A 336 44.37 7.04 -11.11
N HIS A 337 43.20 7.66 -11.30
CA HIS A 337 42.47 8.38 -10.27
C HIS A 337 41.33 7.59 -9.63
N GLY A 338 40.94 6.43 -10.18
CA GLY A 338 39.73 5.72 -9.74
C GLY A 338 39.75 5.25 -8.29
N TYR A 339 40.85 4.63 -7.84
CA TYR A 339 41.00 4.23 -6.44
C TYR A 339 41.03 5.42 -5.49
N SER A 340 41.70 6.49 -5.86
CA SER A 340 41.74 7.73 -5.07
C SER A 340 40.33 8.28 -4.89
N LEU A 341 39.54 8.34 -5.97
CA LEU A 341 38.17 8.83 -5.94
C LEU A 341 37.26 7.96 -5.05
N ILE A 342 37.38 6.64 -5.12
CA ILE A 342 36.65 5.71 -4.24
C ILE A 342 37.04 5.89 -2.78
N ASN A 343 38.32 6.11 -2.48
CA ASN A 343 38.76 6.37 -1.11
C ASN A 343 38.18 7.70 -0.59
N TYR A 344 38.14 8.75 -1.42
CA TYR A 344 37.47 10.01 -1.07
C TYR A 344 35.98 9.80 -0.81
N MET A 345 35.27 9.04 -1.67
CA MET A 345 33.86 8.71 -1.46
C MET A 345 33.64 8.00 -0.12
N LYS A 346 34.41 6.96 0.18
CA LYS A 346 34.31 6.19 1.43
C LYS A 346 34.66 6.99 2.69
N MET A 347 35.53 8.00 2.57
CA MET A 347 35.92 8.88 3.68
C MET A 347 35.03 10.11 3.84
N SER A 348 34.29 10.48 2.81
CA SER A 348 33.43 11.67 2.81
C SER A 348 32.16 11.46 3.62
N GLU A 349 31.69 12.55 4.23
CA GLU A 349 30.40 12.63 4.91
C GLU A 349 29.60 13.71 4.17
N ILE A 350 28.48 13.32 3.56
CA ILE A 350 27.59 14.22 2.83
C ILE A 350 26.16 14.06 3.30
N THR A 351 25.33 15.07 3.05
CA THR A 351 23.88 15.01 3.28
C THR A 351 23.18 15.05 1.94
N GLY A 352 22.40 14.01 1.65
CA GLY A 352 21.58 13.90 0.44
C GLY A 352 20.07 13.82 0.77
N MET A 353 19.28 13.30 -0.15
CA MET A 353 17.85 13.04 0.01
C MET A 353 17.58 12.01 1.10
N THR A 354 18.43 10.99 1.19
CA THR A 354 18.33 9.92 2.19
C THR A 354 18.98 10.28 3.54
N GLY A 355 19.22 11.57 3.78
CA GLY A 355 19.87 12.09 4.97
C GLY A 355 21.39 11.99 4.91
N VAL A 356 22.03 11.70 6.05
CA VAL A 356 23.49 11.59 6.13
C VAL A 356 23.97 10.31 5.46
N ILE A 357 24.92 10.44 4.54
CA ILE A 357 25.58 9.34 3.83
C ILE A 357 27.00 9.24 4.37
N LYS A 358 27.27 8.10 5.01
CA LYS A 358 28.57 7.78 5.62
C LYS A 358 28.84 6.29 5.51
N PHE A 359 30.09 5.95 5.21
CA PHE A 359 30.55 4.58 5.13
C PHE A 359 31.37 4.21 6.38
N ASP A 360 31.32 2.94 6.74
CA ASP A 360 32.19 2.39 7.77
C ASP A 360 33.61 2.13 7.24
N HIS A 361 34.46 1.62 8.13
CA HIS A 361 35.84 1.25 7.82
C HIS A 361 35.98 0.12 6.78
N GLU A 362 34.93 -0.67 6.55
CA GLU A 362 34.89 -1.72 5.53
C GLU A 362 34.37 -1.19 4.18
N GLY A 363 33.77 0.00 4.17
CA GLY A 363 33.20 0.66 3.01
C GLY A 363 31.70 0.41 2.81
N PHE A 364 30.99 -0.04 3.85
CA PHE A 364 29.55 -0.26 3.83
C PHE A 364 28.79 0.92 4.43
N ARG A 365 27.59 1.22 3.91
CA ARG A 365 26.70 2.22 4.50
C ARG A 365 25.97 1.65 5.71
N SER A 366 26.68 1.55 6.82
CA SER A 366 26.15 1.01 8.08
C SER A 366 25.47 2.06 8.96
N ASN A 367 25.67 3.35 8.67
CA ASN A 367 25.07 4.46 9.40
C ASN A 367 24.00 5.13 8.52
N PHE A 368 22.75 4.99 8.91
CA PHE A 368 21.59 5.58 8.26
C PHE A 368 20.47 5.78 9.27
N MET A 369 19.53 6.66 8.93
CA MET A 369 18.34 6.92 9.73
C MET A 369 17.11 6.47 8.96
N LEU A 370 16.14 5.88 9.66
CA LEU A 370 14.84 5.52 9.11
C LEU A 370 13.74 6.11 9.98
N ASP A 371 12.69 6.59 9.34
CA ASP A 371 11.47 7.00 10.01
C ASP A 371 10.53 5.81 10.13
N LEU A 372 10.02 5.59 11.35
CA LEU A 372 8.93 4.65 11.58
C LEU A 372 7.62 5.38 11.37
N ILE A 373 6.82 4.94 10.39
CA ILE A 373 5.55 5.56 10.04
C ILE A 373 4.39 4.62 10.30
N GLU A 374 3.31 5.16 10.86
CA GLU A 374 2.08 4.43 11.20
C GLU A 374 0.93 4.97 10.35
N LEU A 375 0.14 4.06 9.79
CA LEU A 375 -1.09 4.42 9.08
C LEU A 375 -2.18 4.73 10.11
N THR A 376 -2.67 5.97 10.10
CA THR A 376 -3.78 6.43 10.93
C THR A 376 -4.97 6.84 10.07
N PHE A 377 -6.12 7.09 10.69
CA PHE A 377 -7.32 7.60 10.01
C PHE A 377 -7.07 8.91 9.24
N ASN A 378 -6.18 9.76 9.75
CA ASN A 378 -5.82 11.05 9.14
C ASN A 378 -4.71 10.92 8.08
N GLY A 379 -4.21 9.71 7.82
CA GLY A 379 -3.08 9.44 6.92
C GLY A 379 -1.85 8.89 7.64
N LEU A 380 -0.70 8.94 6.97
CA LEU A 380 0.57 8.49 7.51
C LEU A 380 1.10 9.45 8.56
N ARG A 381 1.51 8.92 9.71
CA ARG A 381 2.09 9.71 10.80
C ARG A 381 3.42 9.11 11.24
N LYS A 382 4.43 9.97 11.43
CA LYS A 382 5.71 9.57 12.03
C LYS A 382 5.51 9.17 13.50
N LYS A 383 5.83 7.91 13.81
CA LYS A 383 5.74 7.28 15.13
C LYS A 383 7.06 7.28 15.89
N GLY A 384 8.19 7.34 15.16
CA GLY A 384 9.52 7.40 15.73
C GLY A 384 10.60 7.47 14.66
N SER A 385 11.86 7.41 15.10
CA SER A 385 13.02 7.29 14.24
C SER A 385 13.92 6.16 14.72
N TRP A 386 14.61 5.51 13.79
CA TRP A 386 15.61 4.51 14.07
C TRP A 386 16.96 5.00 13.55
N ASN A 387 18.00 4.83 14.36
CA ASN A 387 19.38 5.15 13.99
C ASN A 387 20.28 3.98 14.38
N SER A 388 21.29 3.70 13.55
CA SER A 388 22.28 2.64 13.76
C SER A 388 23.01 2.71 15.12
N SER A 389 23.17 3.92 15.69
CA SER A 389 23.88 4.10 16.98
C SER A 389 22.98 3.98 18.20
N GLU A 390 21.78 4.56 18.16
CA GLU A 390 20.88 4.67 19.32
C GLU A 390 19.76 3.62 19.32
N GLY A 391 19.55 2.93 18.19
CA GLY A 391 18.44 2.00 17.99
C GLY A 391 17.13 2.71 17.68
N LEU A 392 16.01 2.07 18.02
CA LEU A 392 14.67 2.63 17.84
C LEU A 392 14.36 3.65 18.93
N ASN A 393 14.08 4.88 18.53
CA ASN A 393 13.57 5.92 19.40
C ASN A 393 12.12 6.24 19.00
N LEU A 394 11.18 5.76 19.80
CA LEU A 394 9.78 6.11 19.62
C LEU A 394 9.57 7.54 20.12
N THR A 395 9.21 8.44 19.21
CA THR A 395 8.63 9.71 19.60
C THR A 395 7.26 9.40 20.15
N LEU A 396 7.20 9.09 21.44
CA LEU A 396 5.96 9.21 22.21
C LEU A 396 5.52 10.65 21.97
N ALA A 397 4.53 10.86 21.12
CA ALA A 397 3.83 12.13 21.08
C ALA A 397 3.28 12.33 22.49
N ALA A 398 4.03 13.08 23.29
CA ALA A 398 3.67 13.44 24.63
C ALA A 398 2.39 14.26 24.53
N GLY A 399 1.27 13.67 24.93
CA GLY A 399 0.07 14.42 25.30
C GLY A 399 -0.52 15.31 24.22
N GLU A 400 -0.69 14.80 23.01
CA GLU A 400 -1.97 15.05 22.34
C GLU A 400 -2.79 13.78 22.50
N ASP A 401 -3.54 13.73 23.61
CA ASP A 401 -4.88 13.17 23.59
C ASP A 401 -5.57 13.76 22.36
N THR A 402 -5.40 13.11 21.21
CA THR A 402 -6.28 13.34 20.08
C THR A 402 -7.66 12.99 20.62
N PRO A 403 -8.61 13.92 20.66
CA PRO A 403 -9.96 13.66 21.17
C PRO A 403 -10.73 12.62 20.32
N GLN A 404 -10.06 11.92 19.39
CA GLN A 404 -10.65 11.12 18.33
C GLN A 404 -10.49 9.61 18.53
N VAL A 405 -9.52 9.11 19.31
CA VAL A 405 -9.52 7.68 19.68
C VAL A 405 -10.70 7.37 20.63
N GLU A 406 -11.13 8.37 21.42
CA GLU A 406 -12.40 8.30 22.17
C GLU A 406 -13.66 8.37 21.28
N VAL A 407 -13.56 8.78 20.01
CA VAL A 407 -14.73 8.91 19.14
C VAL A 407 -15.23 7.53 18.69
N MET A 408 -14.36 6.54 18.44
CA MET A 408 -14.78 5.23 17.91
C MET A 408 -14.92 4.10 18.92
N SER A 409 -14.34 4.22 20.11
CA SER A 409 -14.66 3.24 21.16
C SER A 409 -16.13 3.44 21.57
N LEU A 410 -16.97 2.48 21.21
CA LEU A 410 -18.37 2.40 21.65
C LEU A 410 -18.47 1.91 23.10
N GLN A 411 -17.35 1.48 23.69
CA GLN A 411 -17.31 0.93 25.03
C GLN A 411 -17.77 1.94 26.08
N ASN A 412 -18.69 1.52 26.95
CA ASN A 412 -19.32 2.34 27.99
C ASN A 412 -20.15 3.55 27.51
N LYS A 413 -20.38 3.72 26.20
CA LYS A 413 -21.35 4.70 25.69
C LYS A 413 -22.77 4.15 25.84
N THR A 414 -23.72 5.02 26.17
CA THR A 414 -25.14 4.61 26.32
C THR A 414 -25.96 5.18 25.17
N PHE A 415 -26.50 4.31 24.32
CA PHE A 415 -27.35 4.69 23.19
C PHE A 415 -28.84 4.65 23.54
N ILE A 416 -29.62 5.61 23.04
CA ILE A 416 -31.07 5.54 23.03
C ILE A 416 -31.50 4.90 21.73
N VAL A 417 -32.09 3.72 21.82
CA VAL A 417 -32.49 2.90 20.68
C VAL A 417 -34.02 2.94 20.53
N MET A 418 -34.49 3.45 19.40
CA MET A 418 -35.91 3.43 19.04
C MET A 418 -36.34 2.02 18.65
N ILE A 419 -37.46 1.56 19.20
CA ILE A 419 -38.08 0.27 18.86
C ILE A 419 -39.56 0.44 18.49
N ALA A 420 -40.02 -0.41 17.57
CA ALA A 420 -41.44 -0.55 17.23
C ALA A 420 -42.00 -1.84 17.81
N LEU A 421 -43.23 -1.79 18.34
CA LEU A 421 -43.92 -2.96 18.89
C LEU A 421 -44.67 -3.71 17.78
N THR A 422 -43.91 -4.41 16.92
CA THR A 422 -44.41 -5.22 15.82
C THR A 422 -44.00 -6.68 16.00
N HIS A 423 -44.95 -7.62 16.00
CA HIS A 423 -44.64 -9.05 16.09
C HIS A 423 -44.00 -9.56 14.78
N PRO A 424 -42.91 -10.35 14.80
CA PRO A 424 -42.12 -10.85 15.94
C PRO A 424 -40.86 -10.02 16.27
N TYR A 425 -40.72 -8.80 15.73
CA TYR A 425 -39.50 -7.99 15.81
C TYR A 425 -39.33 -7.29 17.16
N GLY A 426 -40.41 -6.77 17.74
CA GLY A 426 -40.42 -6.12 19.05
C GLY A 426 -41.76 -6.34 19.74
N MET A 427 -41.71 -6.94 20.93
CA MET A 427 -42.89 -7.36 21.69
C MET A 427 -42.69 -7.06 23.17
N LEU A 428 -43.79 -6.93 23.90
CA LEU A 428 -43.76 -6.86 25.35
C LEU A 428 -43.82 -8.28 25.93
N LYS A 429 -42.93 -8.58 26.88
CA LYS A 429 -42.99 -9.85 27.61
C LYS A 429 -44.30 -9.96 28.40
N GLU A 430 -44.80 -11.19 28.59
CA GLU A 430 -46.03 -11.45 29.36
C GLU A 430 -45.96 -10.88 30.78
N ASN A 431 -44.78 -10.92 31.42
CA ASN A 431 -44.54 -10.45 32.80
C ASN A 431 -44.09 -8.98 32.90
N LYS A 432 -44.54 -8.11 31.98
CA LYS A 432 -44.07 -6.70 31.84
C LYS A 432 -44.11 -5.86 33.12
N ASN A 433 -45.02 -6.13 34.05
CA ASN A 433 -45.20 -5.34 35.28
C ASN A 433 -44.17 -5.68 36.37
N SER A 434 -43.50 -6.84 36.27
CA SER A 434 -42.48 -7.28 37.21
C SER A 434 -41.05 -6.95 36.76
N LEU A 435 -40.89 -6.52 35.50
CA LEU A 435 -39.61 -6.24 34.86
C LEU A 435 -39.42 -4.73 34.68
N VAL A 436 -38.19 -4.26 34.75
CA VAL A 436 -37.85 -2.82 34.68
C VAL A 436 -36.89 -2.58 33.52
N GLY A 437 -37.01 -1.42 32.86
CA GLY A 437 -36.08 -1.02 31.80
C GLY A 437 -36.24 -1.86 30.52
N ASN A 438 -35.11 -2.33 29.98
CA ASN A 438 -35.01 -3.05 28.72
C ASN A 438 -35.57 -4.47 28.78
N ASP A 439 -35.54 -5.10 29.96
CA ASP A 439 -35.96 -6.50 30.14
C ASP A 439 -37.45 -6.75 29.86
N ARG A 440 -38.24 -5.67 29.77
CA ARG A 440 -39.67 -5.69 29.44
C ARG A 440 -39.96 -6.08 27.99
N PHE A 441 -38.96 -6.03 27.12
CA PHE A 441 -39.11 -6.27 25.68
C PHE A 441 -38.46 -7.59 25.26
N GLU A 442 -39.01 -8.21 24.22
CA GLU A 442 -38.48 -9.41 23.56
C GLU A 442 -38.77 -9.36 22.06
N GLY A 443 -38.01 -10.12 21.25
CA GLY A 443 -38.22 -10.22 19.82
C GLY A 443 -36.92 -10.11 19.02
N LEU A 444 -37.00 -10.35 17.72
CA LEU A 444 -35.81 -10.45 16.86
C LEU A 444 -34.93 -9.18 16.89
N GLY A 445 -35.53 -7.99 16.83
CA GLY A 445 -34.78 -6.74 16.87
C GLY A 445 -34.16 -6.47 18.24
N ILE A 446 -34.81 -6.93 19.31
CA ILE A 446 -34.32 -6.79 20.68
C ILE A 446 -33.08 -7.68 20.90
N ASP A 447 -33.09 -8.89 20.36
CA ASP A 447 -31.97 -9.83 20.46
C ASP A 447 -30.77 -9.36 19.61
N ILE A 448 -31.01 -8.83 18.41
CA ILE A 448 -29.95 -8.31 17.53
C ILE A 448 -29.16 -7.19 18.22
N ILE A 449 -29.85 -6.19 18.79
CA ILE A 449 -29.13 -5.07 19.45
C ILE A 449 -28.41 -5.52 20.72
N HIS A 450 -28.93 -6.55 21.40
CA HIS A 450 -28.27 -7.15 22.56
C HIS A 450 -26.95 -7.80 22.16
N GLU A 451 -26.94 -8.64 21.11
CA GLU A 451 -25.70 -9.26 20.61
C GLU A 451 -24.71 -8.19 20.10
N LEU A 452 -25.18 -7.15 19.42
CA LEU A 452 -24.32 -6.04 18.99
C LEU A 452 -23.70 -5.30 20.18
N SER A 453 -24.45 -5.12 21.27
CA SER A 453 -23.97 -4.52 22.51
C SER A 453 -22.89 -5.37 23.17
N LEU A 454 -23.03 -6.70 23.17
CA LEU A 454 -22.01 -7.62 23.71
C LEU A 454 -20.72 -7.61 22.88
N ILE A 455 -20.83 -7.56 21.55
CA ILE A 455 -19.68 -7.54 20.64
C ILE A 455 -18.90 -6.22 20.76
N ASN A 456 -19.60 -5.09 20.81
CA ASN A 456 -18.99 -3.75 20.73
C ASN A 456 -18.84 -3.04 22.09
N GLY A 457 -19.38 -3.61 23.17
CA GLY A 457 -19.23 -3.11 24.54
C GLY A 457 -20.03 -1.84 24.89
N PHE A 458 -21.04 -1.46 24.09
CA PHE A 458 -21.89 -0.31 24.39
C PHE A 458 -23.08 -0.68 25.28
N ASN A 459 -23.57 0.28 26.03
CA ASN A 459 -24.84 0.20 26.76
C ASN A 459 -25.98 0.80 25.92
N TYR A 460 -27.21 0.38 26.17
CA TYR A 460 -28.36 0.92 25.44
C TYR A 460 -29.62 1.00 26.31
N THR A 461 -30.54 1.86 25.91
CA THR A 461 -31.87 2.00 26.52
C THR A 461 -32.93 2.07 25.44
N PHE A 462 -34.04 1.35 25.62
CA PHE A 462 -35.12 1.35 24.64
C PHE A 462 -36.08 2.53 24.84
N LYS A 463 -36.37 3.21 23.73
CA LYS A 463 -37.46 4.18 23.61
C LYS A 463 -38.50 3.63 22.63
N VAL A 464 -39.71 3.41 23.12
CA VAL A 464 -40.79 2.88 22.28
C VAL A 464 -41.34 3.99 21.41
N GLN A 465 -41.53 3.69 20.14
CA GLN A 465 -42.19 4.56 19.17
C GLN A 465 -43.63 4.91 19.62
N GLU A 466 -43.92 6.20 19.78
CA GLU A 466 -45.24 6.69 20.22
C GLU A 466 -46.26 6.78 19.08
N ASP A 467 -45.82 7.20 17.89
CA ASP A 467 -46.68 7.55 16.75
C ASP A 467 -46.96 6.38 15.79
N LYS A 468 -46.38 5.20 16.04
CA LYS A 468 -46.46 3.98 15.21
C LYS A 468 -46.05 4.19 13.73
N SER A 469 -45.31 5.25 13.42
CA SER A 469 -44.85 5.56 12.05
C SER A 469 -43.34 5.41 11.92
N SER A 470 -42.84 4.61 10.98
CA SER A 470 -41.39 4.51 10.74
C SER A 470 -40.78 5.87 10.39
N GLY A 471 -41.57 6.72 9.74
CA GLY A 471 -41.18 8.08 9.36
C GLY A 471 -41.22 8.29 7.86
N ASN A 472 -41.82 9.41 7.45
CA ASN A 472 -41.82 9.91 6.09
C ASN A 472 -41.58 11.44 6.12
N PRO A 473 -40.95 12.01 5.08
CA PRO A 473 -40.73 13.44 5.00
C PRO A 473 -42.04 14.16 4.68
N ASN A 474 -42.28 15.29 5.32
CA ASN A 474 -43.41 16.14 4.97
C ASN A 474 -43.15 16.81 3.61
N PRO A 475 -44.00 16.63 2.59
CA PRO A 475 -43.76 17.15 1.23
C PRO A 475 -43.63 18.68 1.14
N LYS A 476 -44.13 19.42 2.14
CA LYS A 476 -44.11 20.90 2.15
C LYS A 476 -43.00 21.49 3.00
N THR A 477 -42.66 20.84 4.11
CA THR A 477 -41.69 21.38 5.08
C THR A 477 -40.36 20.62 5.08
N GLY A 478 -40.28 19.47 4.41
CA GLY A 478 -39.10 18.59 4.43
C GLY A 478 -38.83 17.91 5.77
N LYS A 479 -39.61 18.20 6.82
CA LYS A 479 -39.38 17.64 8.15
C LYS A 479 -39.83 16.18 8.22
N TRP A 480 -38.98 15.33 8.79
CA TRP A 480 -39.26 13.93 9.03
C TRP A 480 -40.12 13.71 10.27
N SER A 481 -40.94 12.65 10.20
CA SER A 481 -41.78 12.16 11.31
C SER A 481 -41.30 10.78 11.76
N GLY A 482 -41.93 10.17 12.77
CA GLY A 482 -41.64 8.80 13.14
C GLY A 482 -40.27 8.56 13.75
N MET A 483 -39.85 7.30 13.73
CA MET A 483 -38.54 6.88 14.23
C MET A 483 -37.40 7.56 13.49
N LEU A 484 -37.50 7.72 12.17
CA LEU A 484 -36.49 8.42 11.38
C LEU A 484 -36.38 9.90 11.77
N GLY A 485 -37.51 10.57 12.06
CA GLY A 485 -37.50 11.93 12.58
C GLY A 485 -36.86 12.04 13.97
N GLU A 486 -37.04 11.05 14.85
CA GLU A 486 -36.37 11.01 16.16
C GLU A 486 -34.85 10.84 16.03
N VAL A 487 -34.39 10.04 15.07
CA VAL A 487 -32.96 9.85 14.79
C VAL A 487 -32.35 11.10 14.18
N LEU A 488 -33.02 11.71 13.20
CA LEU A 488 -32.58 12.94 12.55
C LEU A 488 -32.58 14.17 13.49
N ASP A 489 -33.49 14.22 14.45
CA ASP A 489 -33.55 15.27 15.47
C ASP A 489 -32.62 14.99 16.67
N ASP A 490 -31.72 13.99 16.58
CA ASP A 490 -30.79 13.52 17.63
C ASP A 490 -31.46 13.14 18.97
N ARG A 491 -32.77 12.87 18.96
CA ARG A 491 -33.53 12.41 20.14
C ARG A 491 -33.33 10.92 20.42
N ALA A 492 -32.82 10.19 19.44
CA ALA A 492 -32.34 8.82 19.55
C ALA A 492 -31.14 8.62 18.61
N GLN A 493 -30.22 7.73 18.97
CA GLN A 493 -29.02 7.51 18.16
C GLN A 493 -29.18 6.36 17.16
N LEU A 494 -30.17 5.48 17.37
CA LEU A 494 -30.42 4.33 16.51
C LEU A 494 -31.90 3.99 16.49
N ALA A 495 -32.39 3.44 15.38
CA ALA A 495 -33.71 2.82 15.30
C ALA A 495 -33.60 1.38 14.80
N ILE A 496 -34.19 0.44 15.53
CA ILE A 496 -34.25 -0.98 15.14
C ILE A 496 -35.71 -1.44 15.09
N ALA A 497 -36.17 -1.71 13.86
CA ALA A 497 -37.53 -2.15 13.56
C ALA A 497 -37.58 -2.70 12.13
N ASP A 498 -38.75 -3.11 11.68
CA ASP A 498 -39.06 -3.53 10.32
C ASP A 498 -39.13 -2.34 9.33
N ILE A 499 -38.07 -1.54 9.27
CA ILE A 499 -37.99 -0.36 8.40
C ILE A 499 -37.54 -0.77 7.01
N THR A 500 -38.40 -0.56 6.01
CA THR A 500 -38.03 -0.76 4.60
C THR A 500 -37.07 0.33 4.14
N ILE A 501 -35.91 -0.09 3.60
CA ILE A 501 -34.92 0.80 2.98
C ILE A 501 -35.50 1.27 1.63
N THR A 502 -35.62 2.58 1.45
CA THR A 502 -36.08 3.21 0.21
C THR A 502 -35.14 4.36 -0.16
N ARG A 503 -35.03 4.68 -1.45
CA ARG A 503 -34.17 5.76 -1.95
C ARG A 503 -34.46 7.12 -1.31
N GLU A 504 -35.72 7.40 -0.97
CA GLU A 504 -36.10 8.66 -0.31
C GLU A 504 -35.60 8.73 1.13
N ARG A 505 -35.53 7.59 1.84
CA ARG A 505 -34.99 7.50 3.20
C ARG A 505 -33.47 7.54 3.20
N GLU A 506 -32.84 6.74 2.35
CA GLU A 506 -31.38 6.64 2.23
C GLU A 506 -30.71 7.97 1.84
N LYS A 507 -31.47 8.91 1.29
CA LYS A 507 -30.97 10.26 0.99
C LYS A 507 -30.64 11.08 2.25
N ASP A 508 -31.43 10.90 3.31
CA ASP A 508 -31.36 11.75 4.51
C ASP A 508 -30.90 10.96 5.76
N VAL A 509 -31.01 9.63 5.77
CA VAL A 509 -30.53 8.75 6.85
C VAL A 509 -29.68 7.61 6.31
N ASP A 510 -28.64 7.25 7.06
CA ASP A 510 -27.81 6.10 6.76
C ASP A 510 -28.46 4.80 7.24
N PHE A 511 -28.33 3.74 6.45
CA PHE A 511 -28.76 2.39 6.80
C PHE A 511 -27.56 1.44 6.86
N THR A 512 -27.63 0.45 7.75
CA THR A 512 -26.74 -0.71 7.68
C THR A 512 -27.09 -1.56 6.46
N SER A 513 -26.24 -2.54 6.14
CA SER A 513 -26.66 -3.63 5.26
C SER A 513 -27.94 -4.30 5.79
N PRO A 514 -28.91 -4.65 4.92
CA PRO A 514 -30.16 -5.25 5.36
C PRO A 514 -29.90 -6.62 5.98
N PHE A 515 -30.42 -6.84 7.20
CA PHE A 515 -30.30 -8.12 7.88
C PHE A 515 -31.34 -9.17 7.44
N MET A 516 -32.37 -8.74 6.69
CA MET A 516 -33.42 -9.62 6.16
C MET A 516 -33.89 -9.12 4.78
N ASN A 517 -33.87 -10.01 3.78
CA ASN A 517 -34.36 -9.72 2.44
C ASN A 517 -35.82 -10.19 2.30
N LEU A 518 -36.72 -9.27 1.98
CA LEU A 518 -38.15 -9.53 1.80
C LEU A 518 -38.61 -8.99 0.44
N GLY A 519 -39.70 -9.55 -0.08
CA GLY A 519 -40.36 -9.09 -1.31
C GLY A 519 -41.87 -8.97 -1.11
N ILE A 520 -42.54 -8.29 -2.05
CA ILE A 520 -44.00 -8.15 -2.04
C ILE A 520 -44.63 -9.52 -2.30
N SER A 521 -45.50 -9.98 -1.39
CA SER A 521 -46.24 -11.25 -1.50
C SER A 521 -47.74 -11.01 -1.33
N ILE A 522 -48.57 -11.85 -1.96
CA ILE A 522 -50.03 -11.75 -1.89
C ILE A 522 -50.54 -12.84 -0.95
N LEU A 523 -51.09 -12.42 0.18
CA LEU A 523 -51.80 -13.31 1.09
C LEU A 523 -53.26 -13.46 0.63
N TYR A 524 -53.65 -14.68 0.22
CA TYR A 524 -55.05 -15.01 -0.06
C TYR A 524 -55.54 -16.12 0.87
N LYS A 525 -56.83 -16.08 1.18
CA LYS A 525 -57.46 -17.13 1.99
C LYS A 525 -57.36 -18.45 1.23
N LYS A 526 -56.80 -19.48 1.88
CA LYS A 526 -56.76 -20.83 1.34
C LYS A 526 -58.18 -21.24 0.89
N PRO A 527 -58.39 -21.65 -0.37
CA PRO A 527 -59.71 -22.04 -0.84
C PRO A 527 -60.20 -23.22 0.01
N GLN A 528 -61.35 -23.03 0.66
CA GLN A 528 -62.01 -24.10 1.39
C GLN A 528 -62.69 -25.00 0.36
N LYS A 529 -62.46 -26.31 0.43
CA LYS A 529 -63.22 -27.28 -0.38
C LYS A 529 -64.69 -27.11 -0.05
N THR A 530 -65.53 -26.94 -1.06
CA THR A 530 -66.99 -26.97 -0.87
C THR A 530 -67.37 -28.33 -0.27
N PRO A 531 -68.28 -28.38 0.72
CA PRO A 531 -68.74 -29.65 1.26
C PRO A 531 -69.34 -30.49 0.11
N PRO A 532 -69.09 -31.82 0.07
CA PRO A 532 -69.63 -32.65 -1.00
C PRO A 532 -71.15 -32.56 -1.00
N SER A 533 -71.75 -32.24 -2.15
CA SER A 533 -73.20 -32.24 -2.29
C SER A 533 -73.73 -33.68 -2.22
N LEU A 534 -74.96 -33.87 -1.73
CA LEU A 534 -75.61 -35.20 -1.68
C LEU A 534 -75.65 -35.90 -3.06
N PHE A 535 -75.68 -35.12 -4.14
CA PHE A 535 -75.71 -35.61 -5.52
C PHE A 535 -74.33 -35.57 -6.20
N SER A 536 -73.23 -35.44 -5.45
CA SER A 536 -71.88 -35.40 -6.02
C SER A 536 -71.53 -36.68 -6.79
N PHE A 537 -72.19 -37.80 -6.51
CA PHE A 537 -72.03 -39.05 -7.28
C PHE A 537 -72.62 -38.98 -8.69
N LEU A 538 -73.55 -38.06 -8.97
CA LEU A 538 -74.10 -37.82 -10.31
C LEU A 538 -73.23 -36.89 -11.15
N SER A 539 -72.31 -36.15 -10.51
CA SER A 539 -71.41 -35.18 -11.17
C SER A 539 -70.43 -35.73 -12.23
N PRO A 540 -70.03 -37.02 -12.24
CA PRO A 540 -69.15 -37.53 -13.29
C PRO A 540 -69.77 -37.50 -14.70
N PHE A 541 -71.10 -37.47 -14.79
CA PHE A 541 -71.83 -37.38 -16.06
C PHE A 541 -72.69 -36.14 -16.10
N SER A 542 -72.82 -35.54 -17.28
CA SER A 542 -73.71 -34.38 -17.44
C SER A 542 -75.18 -34.81 -17.31
N PRO A 543 -76.10 -33.89 -16.91
CA PRO A 543 -77.52 -34.21 -16.80
C PRO A 543 -78.13 -34.80 -18.08
N GLU A 544 -77.61 -34.41 -19.25
CA GLU A 544 -78.04 -34.91 -20.56
C GLU A 544 -77.71 -36.40 -20.74
N VAL A 545 -76.52 -36.83 -20.29
CA VAL A 545 -76.12 -38.26 -20.35
C VAL A 545 -77.05 -39.11 -19.49
N TRP A 546 -77.44 -38.62 -18.31
CA TRP A 546 -78.40 -39.32 -17.46
C TRP A 546 -79.77 -39.47 -18.14
N TRP A 547 -80.25 -38.44 -18.84
CA TRP A 547 -81.47 -38.55 -19.65
C TRP A 547 -81.34 -39.55 -20.79
N TYR A 548 -80.18 -39.64 -21.45
CA TYR A 548 -79.93 -40.65 -22.48
C TYR A 548 -79.88 -42.08 -21.90
N VAL A 549 -79.31 -42.28 -20.72
CA VAL A 549 -79.31 -43.60 -20.04
C VAL A 549 -80.74 -44.03 -19.72
N ILE A 550 -81.59 -43.13 -19.21
CA ILE A 550 -82.99 -43.41 -18.94
C ILE A 550 -83.74 -43.76 -20.24
N ALA A 551 -83.54 -42.98 -21.30
CA ALA A 551 -84.16 -43.24 -22.60
C ALA A 551 -83.70 -44.57 -23.21
N ALA A 552 -82.40 -44.88 -23.13
CA ALA A 552 -81.84 -46.14 -23.60
C ALA A 552 -82.37 -47.34 -22.80
N TYR A 553 -82.49 -47.23 -21.47
CA TYR A 553 -83.08 -48.26 -20.62
C TYR A 553 -84.52 -48.58 -21.01
N ILE A 554 -85.34 -47.55 -21.24
CA ILE A 554 -86.72 -47.70 -21.72
C ILE A 554 -86.75 -48.34 -23.11
N GLY A 555 -85.89 -47.88 -24.03
CA GLY A 555 -85.79 -48.39 -25.40
C GLY A 555 -85.40 -49.88 -25.45
N VAL A 556 -84.36 -50.28 -24.72
CA VAL A 556 -83.92 -51.68 -24.64
C VAL A 556 -84.98 -52.56 -23.97
N SER A 557 -85.64 -52.08 -22.91
CA SER A 557 -86.71 -52.82 -22.25
C SER A 557 -87.90 -53.08 -23.19
N LEU A 558 -88.28 -52.09 -24.01
CA LEU A 558 -89.30 -52.24 -25.04
C LEU A 558 -88.88 -53.25 -26.12
N LEU A 559 -87.63 -53.20 -26.60
CA LEU A 559 -87.12 -54.16 -27.58
C LEU A 559 -87.11 -55.59 -27.04
N LEU A 560 -86.67 -55.79 -25.79
CA LEU A 560 -86.71 -57.09 -25.12
C LEU A 560 -88.15 -57.59 -24.95
N PHE A 561 -89.10 -56.70 -24.61
CA PHE A 561 -90.52 -57.06 -24.51
C PHE A 561 -91.11 -57.50 -25.87
N VAL A 562 -90.72 -56.84 -26.96
CA VAL A 562 -91.13 -57.22 -28.32
C VAL A 562 -90.48 -58.54 -28.75
N MET A 563 -89.22 -58.80 -28.40
CA MET A 563 -88.53 -60.07 -28.73
C MET A 563 -89.03 -61.27 -27.91
N ALA A 564 -89.48 -61.06 -26.67
CA ALA A 564 -89.98 -62.11 -25.81
C ALA A 564 -91.42 -62.56 -26.15
N ARG A 565 -92.05 -61.94 -27.15
CA ARG A 565 -93.42 -62.18 -27.60
C ARG A 565 -93.41 -62.62 -29.05
#